data_AF-A0A927PIQ4-F1
#
_entry.id   AF-A0A927PIQ4-F1
#
_cell.length_a   1.000
_cell.length_b   1.000
_cell.length_c   1.000
_cell.angle_alpha   90.00
_cell.angle_beta   90.00
_cell.angle_gamma   90.00
#
_symmetry.space_group_name_H-M   'P 1'
#
loop_
_entity.id
_entity.type
_entity.pdbx_description
1 polymer ?
#
loop_
_entity_poly.entity_id
_entity_poly.type
_entity_poly.pdbx_seq_one_letter_code
_entity_poly.pdbx_strand_id
1 'polypeptide(L)'
;MKRYINLLAFTFSILSAISCSDSKENPIEELFSISKNALSFDASAGKQTFIITSNTQWQITAENNTWCSISNKTGSGTAKITVEVTKNTKDVARTLKLTCTTSNQIESVDITQEAAIVAYFPLLTIKTENNAPITSKENYVNADISIESRDEKGIIAEKLHEGKTEIRGRGNSTWDMEKKPYRLKLDKSSEILGMPKNKHWVLLANYSDKTLMRNELAFEISRRMKFAYTPRMKYVDVNLNGTYIGNYMLCEHIRIDKDRVNIAEMKASNTNLSGGYLLEIDERKGEPVWFETKQAKIIFCVNRPEDIPNTQKEYISNHIQKTEDILYDKNGVDVVKELPNYIDLKSFIDYFLLNELSKNVDGNLRLSTFVYKEKDNDKLYFGPVWDYDIAFGNVNYDGCENPNGWHSRNSKWYQPFFSHPEFSKMVTDRWKELRNKELYDLDSFIDLLAEEMENSQKANFSKWNILGKAVWPNPVITGSYQGEIDYLKNWLNQRISWMDQQLK
;
A
#
# COMPACT_ATOMS: atom_id res chain seq x y z
N MET A 1 71.06 -61.36 86.90
CA MET A 1 71.69 -60.53 87.95
C MET A 1 71.28 -59.08 87.70
N LYS A 2 70.53 -58.46 88.63
CA LYS A 2 70.32 -57.01 88.88
C LYS A 2 69.95 -56.08 87.68
N ARG A 3 68.71 -55.57 87.63
CA ARG A 3 68.24 -54.15 87.83
C ARG A 3 68.81 -53.13 86.81
N TYR A 4 68.06 -52.28 86.08
CA TYR A 4 67.11 -51.22 86.47
C TYR A 4 66.23 -50.85 85.23
N ILE A 5 64.90 -50.74 85.32
CA ILE A 5 64.07 -49.52 85.55
C ILE A 5 64.46 -48.30 84.68
N ASN A 6 63.59 -47.94 83.73
CA ASN A 6 63.09 -46.57 83.61
C ASN A 6 61.69 -46.50 82.98
N LEU A 7 60.87 -45.69 83.65
CA LEU A 7 59.45 -45.39 83.48
C LEU A 7 59.23 -44.45 82.29
N LEU A 8 58.14 -44.62 81.55
CA LEU A 8 57.40 -43.46 81.01
C LEU A 8 55.90 -43.79 80.94
N ALA A 9 55.15 -43.03 81.72
CA ALA A 9 53.71 -43.12 81.85
C ALA A 9 53.01 -42.45 80.66
N PHE A 10 51.93 -43.06 80.18
CA PHE A 10 50.89 -42.34 79.45
C PHE A 10 49.53 -42.63 80.11
N THR A 11 48.90 -41.54 80.51
CA THR A 11 47.69 -41.42 81.30
C THR A 11 46.44 -41.87 80.54
N PHE A 12 45.62 -42.67 81.21
CA PHE A 12 44.23 -42.94 80.89
C PHE A 12 43.36 -41.77 81.39
N SER A 13 42.41 -41.27 80.60
CA SER A 13 41.22 -40.61 81.12
C SER A 13 40.06 -40.69 80.13
N ILE A 14 39.04 -41.38 80.60
CA ILE A 14 37.69 -41.51 80.05
C ILE A 14 37.04 -40.12 80.07
N LEU A 15 36.45 -39.70 78.95
CA LEU A 15 35.53 -38.55 78.92
C LEU A 15 34.25 -38.94 78.18
N SER A 16 33.15 -38.82 78.90
CA SER A 16 31.76 -38.85 78.44
C SER A 16 31.42 -37.62 77.59
N ALA A 17 30.73 -37.82 76.46
CA ALA A 17 29.97 -36.79 75.75
C ALA A 17 28.72 -37.47 75.16
N ILE A 18 27.55 -37.28 75.80
CA ILE A 18 26.51 -36.34 75.39
C ILE A 18 26.02 -36.60 73.96
N SER A 19 24.82 -37.16 73.88
CA SER A 19 24.00 -37.30 72.70
C SER A 19 23.72 -35.92 72.09
N CYS A 20 24.30 -35.63 70.92
CA CYS A 20 23.78 -34.63 69.99
C CYS A 20 22.69 -35.29 69.15
N SER A 21 21.45 -34.87 69.34
CA SER A 21 20.39 -35.08 68.36
C SER A 21 20.63 -34.14 67.19
N ASP A 22 21.29 -34.62 66.13
CA ASP A 22 21.19 -33.96 64.83
C ASP A 22 19.77 -34.20 64.31
N SER A 23 18.92 -33.21 64.49
CA SER A 23 17.69 -33.08 63.70
C SER A 23 18.10 -33.02 62.24
N LYS A 24 18.05 -34.16 61.55
CA LYS A 24 17.99 -34.18 60.09
C LYS A 24 16.69 -33.48 59.72
N GLU A 25 16.76 -32.18 59.44
CA GLU A 25 15.75 -31.54 58.61
C GLU A 25 15.66 -32.39 57.34
N ASN A 26 14.48 -32.95 57.07
CA ASN A 26 14.23 -33.53 55.76
C ASN A 26 14.54 -32.45 54.72
N PRO A 27 15.34 -32.72 53.68
CA PRO A 27 15.59 -31.73 52.65
C PRO A 27 14.24 -31.28 52.10
N ILE A 28 13.96 -29.98 52.13
CA ILE A 28 12.79 -29.42 51.46
C ILE A 28 12.95 -29.81 49.99
N GLU A 29 12.02 -30.60 49.45
CA GLU A 29 12.05 -31.01 48.05
C GLU A 29 12.03 -29.75 47.18
N GLU A 30 13.01 -29.63 46.30
CA GLU A 30 13.14 -28.44 45.45
C GLU A 30 12.03 -28.45 44.41
N LEU A 31 11.13 -27.47 44.53
CA LEU A 31 10.11 -27.20 43.55
C LEU A 31 10.72 -26.24 42.53
N PHE A 32 10.83 -26.66 41.29
CA PHE A 32 11.17 -25.78 40.18
C PHE A 32 10.46 -26.25 38.92
N SER A 33 9.73 -25.34 38.28
CA SER A 33 9.06 -25.62 37.02
C SER A 33 8.87 -24.37 36.17
N ILE A 34 8.81 -24.58 34.86
CA ILE A 34 8.47 -23.57 33.87
C ILE A 34 7.12 -23.90 33.23
N SER A 35 6.28 -22.89 33.00
CA SER A 35 4.94 -23.11 32.42
C SER A 35 4.97 -23.40 30.91
N LYS A 36 6.09 -23.10 30.24
CA LYS A 36 6.31 -23.29 28.81
C LYS A 36 7.79 -23.55 28.57
N ASN A 37 8.09 -24.56 27.77
CA ASN A 37 9.44 -24.90 27.31
C ASN A 37 9.78 -24.29 25.95
N ALA A 38 8.84 -23.64 25.27
CA ALA A 38 9.07 -22.94 24.02
C ALA A 38 8.15 -21.71 23.86
N LEU A 39 8.64 -20.70 23.14
CA LEU A 39 7.89 -19.54 22.67
C LEU A 39 8.22 -19.32 21.18
N SER A 40 7.21 -19.33 20.33
CA SER A 40 7.36 -19.16 18.88
C SER A 40 6.75 -17.84 18.44
N PHE A 41 7.52 -17.05 17.72
CA PHE A 41 7.14 -15.74 17.18
C PHE A 41 7.17 -15.78 15.65
N ASP A 42 6.27 -15.05 15.01
CA ASP A 42 6.44 -14.69 13.59
C ASP A 42 7.61 -13.70 13.42
N ALA A 43 7.91 -13.31 12.18
CA ALA A 43 9.02 -12.40 11.90
C ALA A 43 8.84 -11.00 12.52
N SER A 44 7.65 -10.62 12.99
CA SER A 44 7.36 -9.31 13.57
C SER A 44 7.94 -9.14 14.97
N ALA A 45 8.01 -7.89 15.43
CA ALA A 45 8.28 -7.63 16.84
C ALA A 45 7.10 -8.12 17.68
N GLY A 46 7.37 -8.71 18.84
CA GLY A 46 6.32 -9.34 19.63
C GLY A 46 6.69 -9.56 21.09
N LYS A 47 5.68 -9.81 21.92
CA LYS A 47 5.85 -10.13 23.33
C LYS A 47 5.09 -11.39 23.69
N GLN A 48 5.74 -12.30 24.39
CA GLN A 48 5.09 -13.47 25.00
C GLN A 48 5.59 -13.68 26.42
N THR A 49 4.90 -14.54 27.17
CA THR A 49 5.19 -14.74 28.58
C THR A 49 5.16 -16.22 28.94
N PHE A 50 5.98 -16.59 29.93
CA PHE A 50 5.96 -17.85 30.66
C PHE A 50 6.10 -17.59 32.16
N ILE A 51 5.82 -18.59 32.98
CA ILE A 51 5.88 -18.50 34.44
C ILE A 51 6.99 -19.44 34.93
N ILE A 52 7.84 -18.94 35.83
CA ILE A 52 8.72 -19.77 36.67
C ILE A 52 8.05 -19.93 38.02
N THR A 53 7.99 -21.16 38.54
CA THR A 53 7.59 -21.42 39.93
C THR A 53 8.75 -22.10 40.64
N SER A 54 9.24 -21.50 41.72
CA SER A 54 10.28 -22.11 42.55
C SER A 54 10.13 -21.81 44.03
N ASN A 55 10.55 -22.75 44.89
CA ASN A 55 10.75 -22.50 46.32
C ASN A 55 12.20 -22.07 46.65
N THR A 56 13.10 -22.01 45.67
CA THR A 56 14.49 -21.54 45.81
C THR A 56 14.76 -20.31 44.93
N GLN A 57 15.99 -19.80 44.97
CA GLN A 57 16.43 -18.74 44.05
C GLN A 57 16.67 -19.35 42.67
N TRP A 58 16.23 -18.64 41.64
CA TRP A 58 16.42 -18.99 40.25
C TRP A 58 17.11 -17.85 39.48
N GLN A 59 17.76 -18.23 38.37
CA GLN A 59 18.40 -17.35 37.41
C GLN A 59 18.06 -17.77 36.00
N ILE A 60 17.98 -16.81 35.08
CA ILE A 60 17.85 -17.02 33.64
C ILE A 60 19.12 -16.50 32.97
N THR A 61 19.77 -17.35 32.19
CA THR A 61 20.89 -16.99 31.33
C THR A 61 20.52 -17.25 29.86
N ALA A 62 21.17 -16.52 28.97
CA ALA A 62 21.01 -16.67 27.53
C ALA A 62 22.28 -16.18 26.84
N GLU A 63 22.52 -16.66 25.62
CA GLU A 63 23.60 -16.15 24.78
C GLU A 63 23.39 -14.65 24.47
N ASN A 64 24.51 -13.93 24.33
CA ASN A 64 24.48 -12.52 23.98
C ASN A 64 23.78 -12.33 22.63
N ASN A 65 22.74 -11.52 22.64
CA ASN A 65 21.94 -11.21 21.47
C ASN A 65 21.40 -9.78 21.58
N THR A 66 21.00 -9.20 20.45
CA THR A 66 20.47 -7.84 20.36
C THR A 66 18.97 -7.80 20.04
N TRP A 67 18.35 -8.97 19.89
CA TRP A 67 17.00 -9.09 19.33
C TRP A 67 15.95 -9.63 20.31
N CYS A 68 16.36 -10.17 21.45
CA CYS A 68 15.48 -10.72 22.47
C CYS A 68 15.82 -10.11 23.84
N SER A 69 14.83 -9.50 24.49
CA SER A 69 14.94 -8.95 25.84
C SER A 69 14.01 -9.68 26.82
N ILE A 70 14.40 -9.70 28.10
CA ILE A 70 13.73 -10.47 29.16
C ILE A 70 13.58 -9.56 30.37
N SER A 71 12.36 -9.46 30.90
CA SER A 71 12.01 -8.59 32.04
C SER A 71 12.81 -8.86 33.33
N ASN A 72 12.86 -10.11 33.81
CA ASN A 72 13.53 -10.49 35.05
C ASN A 72 14.49 -11.66 34.79
N LYS A 73 15.77 -11.53 35.17
CA LYS A 73 16.78 -12.58 34.98
C LYS A 73 17.15 -13.32 36.27
N THR A 74 16.71 -12.85 37.43
CA THR A 74 16.89 -13.53 38.72
C THR A 74 15.65 -13.32 39.59
N GLY A 75 15.42 -14.21 40.53
CA GLY A 75 14.35 -14.06 41.51
C GLY A 75 14.12 -15.31 42.36
N SER A 76 13.03 -15.31 43.10
CA SER A 76 12.56 -16.46 43.90
C SER A 76 11.04 -16.51 43.88
N GLY A 77 10.46 -17.65 44.25
CA GLY A 77 9.01 -17.81 44.21
C GLY A 77 8.46 -17.94 42.79
N THR A 78 7.17 -17.70 42.64
CA THR A 78 6.50 -17.66 41.35
C THR A 78 6.65 -16.29 40.70
N ALA A 79 7.14 -16.25 39.45
CA ALA A 79 7.31 -15.02 38.68
C ALA A 79 6.86 -15.19 37.23
N LYS A 80 6.21 -14.15 36.70
CA LYS A 80 5.89 -14.03 35.27
C LYS A 80 7.08 -13.40 34.54
N ILE A 81 7.59 -14.12 33.56
CA ILE A 81 8.70 -13.70 32.72
C ILE A 81 8.15 -13.27 31.36
N THR A 82 8.35 -11.99 31.02
CA THR A 82 8.06 -11.47 29.68
C THR A 82 9.31 -11.56 28.81
N VAL A 83 9.14 -12.16 27.63
CA VAL A 83 10.10 -12.22 26.53
C VAL A 83 9.61 -11.32 25.41
N GLU A 84 10.45 -10.39 24.99
CA GLU A 84 10.17 -9.42 23.94
C GLU A 84 11.21 -9.54 22.83
N VAL A 85 10.75 -9.75 21.60
CA VAL A 85 11.60 -9.88 20.42
C VAL A 85 11.44 -8.67 19.51
N THR A 86 12.54 -8.21 18.88
CA THR A 86 12.49 -7.24 17.79
C THR A 86 12.06 -7.92 16.49
N LYS A 87 11.71 -7.15 15.44
CA LYS A 87 11.42 -7.71 14.11
C LYS A 87 12.64 -8.47 13.57
N ASN A 88 12.44 -9.68 13.08
CA ASN A 88 13.44 -10.37 12.28
C ASN A 88 13.34 -9.85 10.84
N THR A 89 14.39 -9.21 10.35
CA THR A 89 14.45 -8.67 8.97
C THR A 89 15.31 -9.53 8.05
N LYS A 90 15.72 -10.71 8.53
CA LYS A 90 16.54 -11.66 7.79
C LYS A 90 15.66 -12.76 7.23
N ASP A 91 16.02 -13.25 6.06
CA ASP A 91 15.49 -14.45 5.40
C ASP A 91 15.86 -15.77 6.12
N VAL A 92 16.45 -15.67 7.31
CA VAL A 92 16.83 -16.80 8.14
C VAL A 92 16.10 -16.69 9.48
N ALA A 93 15.41 -17.76 9.86
CA ALA A 93 14.81 -17.89 11.18
C ALA A 93 15.91 -17.85 12.25
N ARG A 94 15.61 -17.26 13.40
CA ARG A 94 16.58 -17.13 14.48
C ARG A 94 16.04 -17.76 15.75
N THR A 95 16.95 -18.28 16.55
CA THR A 95 16.62 -18.98 17.78
C THR A 95 17.49 -18.51 18.92
N LEU A 96 16.97 -18.63 20.15
CA LEU A 96 17.70 -18.36 21.38
C LEU A 96 17.22 -19.33 22.44
N LYS A 97 18.14 -19.98 23.16
CA LYS A 97 17.81 -20.80 24.31
C LYS A 97 17.94 -19.99 25.59
N LEU A 98 16.88 -19.92 26.37
CA LEU A 98 16.93 -19.41 27.74
C LEU A 98 17.16 -20.57 28.68
N THR A 99 18.24 -20.51 29.47
CA THR A 99 18.52 -21.51 30.50
C THR A 99 18.08 -20.96 31.85
N CYS A 100 17.09 -21.63 32.45
CA CYS A 100 16.56 -21.31 33.77
C CYS A 100 17.18 -22.27 34.79
N THR A 101 17.91 -21.77 35.77
CA THR A 101 18.66 -22.57 36.72
C THR A 101 18.29 -22.23 38.15
N THR A 102 18.16 -23.26 38.98
CA THR A 102 18.30 -23.14 40.44
C THR A 102 19.65 -23.73 40.88
N SER A 103 19.84 -23.98 42.18
CA SER A 103 21.05 -24.64 42.68
C SER A 103 21.23 -26.08 42.19
N ASN A 104 20.13 -26.81 41.95
CA ASN A 104 20.20 -28.23 41.58
C ASN A 104 19.39 -28.61 40.34
N GLN A 105 18.57 -27.72 39.79
CA GLN A 105 17.74 -28.01 38.62
C GLN A 105 17.99 -27.03 37.48
N ILE A 106 17.83 -27.53 36.25
CA ILE A 106 18.01 -26.77 35.02
C ILE A 106 16.83 -27.09 34.11
N GLU A 107 16.17 -26.04 33.66
CA GLU A 107 15.10 -26.07 32.68
C GLU A 107 15.45 -25.11 31.53
N SER A 108 14.83 -25.29 30.37
CA SER A 108 15.06 -24.39 29.24
C SER A 108 13.79 -23.95 28.55
N VAL A 109 13.81 -22.71 28.06
CA VAL A 109 12.78 -22.17 27.17
C VAL A 109 13.42 -21.85 25.82
N ASP A 110 12.99 -22.55 24.77
CA ASP A 110 13.44 -22.28 23.40
C ASP A 110 12.63 -21.15 22.79
N ILE A 111 13.32 -20.10 22.37
CA ILE A 111 12.72 -18.96 21.66
C ILE A 111 12.99 -19.16 20.17
N THR A 112 11.94 -19.27 19.38
CA THR A 112 12.04 -19.33 17.92
C THR A 112 11.35 -18.12 17.30
N GLN A 113 11.99 -17.51 16.31
CA GLN A 113 11.40 -16.45 15.52
C GLN A 113 11.58 -16.75 14.03
N GLU A 114 10.47 -16.76 13.30
CA GLU A 114 10.46 -17.05 11.87
C GLU A 114 11.33 -16.06 11.07
N ALA A 115 11.78 -16.52 9.90
CA ALA A 115 12.43 -15.66 8.91
C ALA A 115 11.46 -14.58 8.42
N ALA A 116 11.98 -13.41 8.08
CA ALA A 116 11.25 -12.46 7.26
C ALA A 116 10.84 -13.13 5.94
N ILE A 117 9.58 -12.96 5.54
CA ILE A 117 9.20 -13.23 4.15
C ILE A 117 9.80 -12.09 3.32
N VAL A 118 10.75 -12.45 2.46
CA VAL A 118 11.49 -11.53 1.61
C VAL A 118 10.92 -11.64 0.20
N ALA A 119 10.05 -10.69 -0.19
CA ALA A 119 9.46 -10.69 -1.52
C ALA A 119 10.37 -9.94 -2.51
N TYR A 120 10.50 -10.52 -3.71
CA TYR A 120 11.05 -9.84 -4.88
C TYR A 120 9.96 -9.76 -5.94
N PHE A 121 9.63 -8.54 -6.38
CA PHE A 121 8.68 -8.37 -7.49
C PHE A 121 9.22 -9.01 -8.78
N PRO A 122 8.36 -9.36 -9.76
CA PRO A 122 8.85 -9.83 -11.05
C PRO A 122 9.82 -8.82 -11.70
N LEU A 123 10.84 -9.34 -12.38
CA LEU A 123 11.75 -8.54 -13.19
C LEU A 123 11.18 -8.41 -14.60
N LEU A 124 10.87 -7.18 -15.00
CA LEU A 124 10.54 -6.82 -16.37
C LEU A 124 11.82 -6.36 -17.09
N THR A 125 12.29 -7.15 -18.03
CA THR A 125 13.39 -6.74 -18.92
C THR A 125 12.82 -6.22 -20.23
N ILE A 126 13.28 -5.04 -20.65
CA ILE A 126 12.92 -4.38 -21.89
C ILE A 126 14.21 -4.13 -22.66
N LYS A 127 14.28 -4.65 -23.89
CA LYS A 127 15.41 -4.43 -24.79
C LYS A 127 14.90 -3.77 -26.06
N THR A 128 15.15 -2.47 -26.19
CA THR A 128 14.81 -1.75 -27.42
C THR A 128 15.70 -2.18 -28.57
N GLU A 129 15.17 -2.10 -29.78
CA GLU A 129 15.91 -2.37 -31.00
C GLU A 129 17.18 -1.51 -31.04
N ASN A 130 18.33 -2.14 -31.24
CA ASN A 130 19.66 -1.50 -31.22
C ASN A 130 19.98 -0.73 -29.92
N ASN A 131 19.35 -1.06 -28.79
CA ASN A 131 19.43 -0.32 -27.52
C ASN A 131 19.06 1.17 -27.66
N ALA A 132 18.18 1.51 -28.61
CA ALA A 132 17.74 2.87 -28.86
C ALA A 132 17.12 3.51 -27.58
N PRO A 133 17.44 4.78 -27.28
CA PRO A 133 16.85 5.48 -26.16
C PRO A 133 15.39 5.84 -26.43
N ILE A 134 14.58 5.92 -25.36
CA ILE A 134 13.18 6.33 -25.45
C ILE A 134 13.10 7.82 -25.07
N THR A 135 13.01 8.69 -26.07
CA THR A 135 13.09 10.15 -25.90
C THR A 135 11.82 10.88 -26.31
N SER A 136 10.80 10.18 -26.77
CA SER A 136 9.56 10.76 -27.27
C SER A 136 8.35 10.20 -26.54
N LYS A 137 7.36 11.08 -26.31
CA LYS A 137 6.03 10.68 -25.87
C LYS A 137 5.13 10.24 -27.02
N GLU A 138 5.49 10.50 -28.28
CA GLU A 138 4.64 10.20 -29.45
C GLU A 138 5.16 9.03 -30.27
N ASN A 139 6.47 8.99 -30.49
CA ASN A 139 7.08 7.99 -31.35
C ASN A 139 7.39 6.72 -30.56
N TYR A 140 6.84 5.60 -31.02
CA TYR A 140 7.16 4.28 -30.49
C TYR A 140 8.51 3.77 -31.02
N VAL A 141 9.22 3.04 -30.15
CA VAL A 141 10.43 2.29 -30.45
C VAL A 141 10.10 0.80 -30.29
N ASN A 142 10.53 -0.03 -31.24
CA ASN A 142 10.37 -1.48 -31.11
C ASN A 142 11.24 -2.01 -29.97
N ALA A 143 10.75 -3.01 -29.25
CA ALA A 143 11.47 -3.69 -28.19
C ALA A 143 11.03 -5.15 -28.05
N ASP A 144 11.91 -5.98 -27.50
CA ASP A 144 11.55 -7.27 -26.93
C ASP A 144 11.38 -7.11 -25.41
N ILE A 145 10.41 -7.82 -24.82
CA ILE A 145 10.19 -7.86 -23.37
C ILE A 145 10.25 -9.29 -22.84
N SER A 146 10.69 -9.42 -21.59
CA SER A 146 10.48 -10.61 -20.77
C SER A 146 10.05 -10.22 -19.36
N ILE A 147 9.20 -11.04 -18.74
CA ILE A 147 8.82 -10.91 -17.33
C ILE A 147 9.17 -12.22 -16.64
N GLU A 148 9.93 -12.12 -15.57
CA GLU A 148 10.48 -13.27 -14.85
C GLU A 148 10.17 -13.15 -13.35
N SER A 149 9.67 -14.22 -12.73
CA SER A 149 9.51 -14.29 -11.28
C SER A 149 10.88 -14.44 -10.61
N ARG A 150 10.94 -14.06 -9.33
CA ARG A 150 12.13 -14.22 -8.51
C ARG A 150 11.78 -14.94 -7.20
N ASP A 151 12.68 -15.80 -6.74
CA ASP A 151 12.58 -16.47 -5.44
C ASP A 151 12.90 -15.51 -4.28
N GLU A 152 12.84 -15.99 -3.03
CA GLU A 152 13.15 -15.18 -1.85
C GLU A 152 14.61 -14.67 -1.79
N LYS A 153 15.50 -15.12 -2.69
CA LYS A 153 16.89 -14.67 -2.83
C LYS A 153 17.09 -13.72 -4.01
N GLY A 154 16.02 -13.39 -4.74
CA GLY A 154 16.07 -12.55 -5.92
C GLY A 154 16.61 -13.25 -7.16
N ILE A 155 16.78 -14.58 -7.12
CA ILE A 155 17.20 -15.39 -8.26
C ILE A 155 15.99 -15.61 -9.17
N ILE A 156 16.21 -15.54 -10.48
CA ILE A 156 15.16 -15.82 -11.48
C ILE A 156 14.67 -17.25 -11.31
N ALA A 157 13.38 -17.41 -11.04
CA ALA A 157 12.75 -18.70 -10.80
C ALA A 157 12.02 -19.21 -12.06
N GLU A 158 11.20 -18.37 -12.68
CA GLU A 158 10.40 -18.74 -13.85
C GLU A 158 10.25 -17.57 -14.83
N LYS A 159 10.24 -17.86 -16.13
CA LYS A 159 9.84 -16.90 -17.16
C LYS A 159 8.32 -16.91 -17.32
N LEU A 160 7.67 -15.85 -16.87
CA LEU A 160 6.22 -15.67 -16.87
C LEU A 160 5.67 -15.16 -18.21
N HIS A 161 6.46 -14.35 -18.93
CA HIS A 161 6.07 -13.80 -20.23
C HIS A 161 7.30 -13.47 -21.07
N GLU A 162 7.16 -13.60 -22.39
CA GLU A 162 8.08 -13.02 -23.38
C GLU A 162 7.31 -12.62 -24.64
N GLY A 163 7.76 -11.55 -25.30
CA GLY A 163 7.10 -11.08 -26.51
C GLY A 163 7.72 -9.83 -27.10
N LYS A 164 7.15 -9.38 -28.21
CA LYS A 164 7.49 -8.10 -28.83
C LYS A 164 6.57 -7.01 -28.33
N THR A 165 7.11 -5.82 -28.16
CA THR A 165 6.35 -4.63 -27.83
C THR A 165 6.86 -3.43 -28.63
N GLU A 166 6.01 -2.43 -28.73
CA GLU A 166 6.42 -1.06 -28.98
C GLU A 166 6.44 -0.32 -27.62
N ILE A 167 7.41 0.57 -27.39
CA ILE A 167 7.53 1.39 -26.18
C ILE A 167 7.70 2.87 -26.53
N ARG A 168 7.00 3.75 -25.80
CA ARG A 168 7.18 5.21 -25.85
C ARG A 168 7.10 5.82 -24.46
N GLY A 169 7.58 7.05 -24.32
CA GLY A 169 7.38 7.87 -23.13
C GLY A 169 5.91 8.19 -22.88
N ARG A 170 5.57 8.59 -21.67
CA ARG A 170 4.23 9.12 -21.35
C ARG A 170 4.30 10.17 -20.25
N GLY A 171 3.14 10.69 -19.88
CA GLY A 171 3.01 11.63 -18.76
C GLY A 171 3.17 13.09 -19.19
N ASN A 172 2.72 13.99 -18.32
CA ASN A 172 2.96 15.42 -18.45
C ASN A 172 4.14 15.77 -17.57
N SER A 173 3.93 16.28 -16.35
CA SER A 173 5.00 16.64 -15.43
C SER A 173 5.98 15.49 -15.12
N THR A 174 5.50 14.24 -15.06
CA THR A 174 6.33 13.06 -14.82
C THR A 174 7.27 12.73 -15.98
N TRP A 175 6.99 13.20 -17.19
CA TRP A 175 7.90 13.04 -18.32
C TRP A 175 9.18 13.85 -18.16
N ASP A 176 9.16 14.96 -17.42
CA ASP A 176 10.34 15.81 -17.22
C ASP A 176 11.19 15.38 -16.02
N MET A 177 10.71 14.42 -15.22
CA MET A 177 11.44 13.83 -14.10
C MET A 177 12.58 12.91 -14.55
N GLU A 178 13.58 12.65 -13.69
CA GLU A 178 14.73 11.81 -14.06
C GLU A 178 14.32 10.36 -14.39
N LYS A 179 13.42 9.78 -13.60
CA LYS A 179 12.86 8.45 -13.83
C LYS A 179 11.59 8.55 -14.67
N LYS A 180 11.69 8.16 -15.94
CA LYS A 180 10.63 8.34 -16.94
C LYS A 180 9.55 7.24 -16.83
N PRO A 181 8.25 7.57 -16.98
CA PRO A 181 7.18 6.59 -17.17
C PRO A 181 7.02 6.21 -18.66
N TYR A 182 6.47 5.03 -18.92
CA TYR A 182 6.36 4.48 -20.28
C TYR A 182 4.96 3.93 -20.61
N ARG A 183 4.65 3.87 -21.92
CA ARG A 183 3.54 3.10 -22.49
C ARG A 183 4.12 1.90 -23.24
N LEU A 184 3.54 0.72 -23.03
CA LEU A 184 3.86 -0.50 -23.76
C LEU A 184 2.67 -0.87 -24.65
N LYS A 185 2.97 -1.29 -25.87
CA LYS A 185 1.99 -1.83 -26.82
C LYS A 185 2.52 -3.16 -27.36
N LEU A 186 2.04 -4.25 -26.80
CA LEU A 186 2.41 -5.61 -27.21
C LEU A 186 1.95 -5.86 -28.65
N ASP A 187 2.72 -6.65 -29.39
CA ASP A 187 2.36 -7.10 -30.74
C ASP A 187 1.07 -7.95 -30.72
N LYS A 188 0.93 -8.78 -29.70
CA LYS A 188 -0.18 -9.69 -29.44
C LYS A 188 -0.81 -9.42 -28.07
N SER A 189 -2.14 -9.50 -28.02
CA SER A 189 -2.88 -9.37 -26.76
C SER A 189 -2.52 -10.54 -25.85
N SER A 190 -2.00 -10.24 -24.67
CA SER A 190 -1.45 -11.25 -23.74
C SER A 190 -1.90 -10.95 -22.32
N GLU A 191 -2.10 -12.01 -21.54
CA GLU A 191 -2.31 -11.91 -20.10
C GLU A 191 -0.96 -11.62 -19.46
N ILE A 192 -0.91 -10.67 -18.53
CA ILE A 192 0.34 -10.24 -17.91
C ILE A 192 0.15 -10.29 -16.40
N LEU A 193 0.92 -11.16 -15.73
CA LEU A 193 0.91 -11.31 -14.27
C LEU A 193 -0.50 -11.51 -13.68
N GLY A 194 -1.32 -12.31 -14.36
CA GLY A 194 -2.72 -12.59 -14.00
C GLY A 194 -3.71 -11.48 -14.32
N MET A 195 -3.27 -10.36 -14.92
CA MET A 195 -4.17 -9.32 -15.44
C MET A 195 -4.68 -9.69 -16.84
N PRO A 196 -5.99 -9.54 -17.14
CA PRO A 196 -6.60 -9.96 -18.41
C PRO A 196 -5.90 -9.47 -19.67
N LYS A 197 -6.11 -10.24 -20.75
CA LYS A 197 -5.42 -10.06 -22.02
C LYS A 197 -5.62 -8.67 -22.59
N ASN A 198 -4.53 -7.94 -22.81
CA ASN A 198 -4.54 -6.71 -23.59
C ASN A 198 -3.21 -6.45 -24.29
N LYS A 199 -3.21 -5.55 -25.28
CA LYS A 199 -1.98 -5.05 -25.90
C LYS A 199 -1.40 -3.85 -25.17
N HIS A 200 -2.23 -3.07 -24.48
CA HIS A 200 -1.86 -1.75 -23.98
C HIS A 200 -1.69 -1.74 -22.47
N TRP A 201 -0.46 -1.45 -22.06
CA TRP A 201 -0.02 -1.38 -20.67
C TRP A 201 0.73 -0.09 -20.43
N VAL A 202 0.82 0.32 -19.16
CA VAL A 202 1.63 1.47 -18.76
C VAL A 202 2.58 1.08 -17.65
N LEU A 203 3.73 1.73 -17.63
CA LEU A 203 4.68 1.70 -16.53
C LEU A 203 4.64 3.06 -15.83
N LEU A 204 4.02 3.11 -14.65
CA LEU A 204 4.06 4.29 -13.79
C LEU A 204 5.34 4.29 -12.97
N ALA A 205 6.11 5.37 -13.06
CA ALA A 205 7.41 5.50 -12.41
C ALA A 205 7.31 5.83 -10.91
N ASN A 206 6.20 6.46 -10.48
CA ASN A 206 5.97 6.96 -9.13
C ASN A 206 7.21 7.73 -8.57
N TYR A 207 7.88 8.53 -9.40
CA TYR A 207 9.17 9.13 -9.02
C TYR A 207 9.05 10.12 -7.86
N SER A 208 8.04 10.99 -7.90
CA SER A 208 7.75 11.95 -6.82
C SER A 208 6.98 11.31 -5.67
N ASP A 209 6.34 10.16 -5.86
CA ASP A 209 5.74 9.40 -4.75
C ASP A 209 6.79 8.50 -4.11
N LYS A 210 7.47 9.01 -3.09
CA LYS A 210 8.54 8.28 -2.40
C LYS A 210 8.05 7.09 -1.56
N THR A 211 6.73 6.90 -1.41
CA THR A 211 6.18 5.63 -0.89
C THR A 211 6.10 4.55 -1.95
N LEU A 212 6.06 4.95 -3.24
CA LEU A 212 5.77 4.12 -4.42
C LEU A 212 4.35 3.52 -4.44
N MET A 213 3.46 3.92 -3.52
CA MET A 213 2.24 3.20 -3.16
C MET A 213 0.94 4.00 -3.25
N ARG A 214 0.97 5.33 -3.42
CA ARG A 214 -0.25 6.17 -3.34
C ARG A 214 -1.26 5.89 -4.46
N ASN A 215 -0.76 5.63 -5.67
CA ASN A 215 -1.61 5.16 -6.76
C ASN A 215 -2.33 3.85 -6.38
N GLU A 216 -1.60 2.90 -5.79
CA GLU A 216 -2.17 1.62 -5.42
C GLU A 216 -3.15 1.72 -4.25
N LEU A 217 -2.89 2.60 -3.28
CA LEU A 217 -3.82 2.91 -2.20
C LEU A 217 -5.16 3.43 -2.75
N ALA A 218 -5.12 4.36 -3.71
CA ALA A 218 -6.35 4.84 -4.35
C ALA A 218 -7.07 3.75 -5.14
N PHE A 219 -6.33 2.88 -5.84
CA PHE A 219 -6.92 1.77 -6.59
C PHE A 219 -7.51 0.73 -5.63
N GLU A 220 -6.87 0.46 -4.50
CA GLU A 220 -7.41 -0.42 -3.48
C GLU A 220 -8.70 0.13 -2.89
N ILE A 221 -8.73 1.41 -2.52
CA ILE A 221 -9.95 2.08 -2.05
C ILE A 221 -11.07 1.97 -3.09
N SER A 222 -10.76 2.19 -4.37
CA SER A 222 -11.71 2.04 -5.49
C SER A 222 -12.25 0.60 -5.61
N ARG A 223 -11.39 -0.43 -5.46
CA ARG A 223 -11.83 -1.84 -5.47
C ARG A 223 -12.78 -2.13 -4.30
N ARG A 224 -12.44 -1.68 -3.10
CA ARG A 224 -13.26 -1.87 -1.89
C ARG A 224 -14.59 -1.11 -1.96
N MET A 225 -14.61 0.07 -2.60
CA MET A 225 -15.82 0.84 -2.90
C MET A 225 -16.67 0.23 -4.03
N LYS A 226 -16.16 -0.79 -4.72
CA LYS A 226 -16.82 -1.52 -5.82
C LYS A 226 -17.14 -0.60 -6.99
N PHE A 227 -16.14 0.16 -7.43
CA PHE A 227 -16.22 0.85 -8.72
C PHE A 227 -16.41 -0.17 -9.85
N ALA A 228 -17.13 0.22 -10.91
CA ALA A 228 -17.44 -0.65 -12.04
C ALA A 228 -16.18 -1.25 -12.68
N TYR A 229 -15.10 -0.46 -12.72
CA TYR A 229 -13.77 -0.89 -13.11
C TYR A 229 -12.73 -0.11 -12.31
N THR A 230 -11.73 -0.82 -11.80
CA THR A 230 -10.51 -0.23 -11.27
C THR A 230 -9.33 -0.80 -12.05
N PRO A 231 -8.42 0.03 -12.58
CA PRO A 231 -7.24 -0.47 -13.26
C PRO A 231 -6.47 -1.44 -12.37
N ARG A 232 -6.20 -2.63 -12.89
CA ARG A 232 -5.34 -3.59 -12.20
C ARG A 232 -3.89 -3.21 -12.44
N MET A 233 -3.05 -3.52 -11.46
CA MET A 233 -1.63 -3.30 -11.55
C MET A 233 -0.86 -4.41 -10.86
N LYS A 234 0.43 -4.48 -11.19
CA LYS A 234 1.44 -5.26 -10.47
C LYS A 234 2.73 -4.44 -10.37
N TYR A 235 3.38 -4.52 -9.23
CA TYR A 235 4.75 -4.00 -9.10
C TYR A 235 5.73 -4.88 -9.87
N VAL A 236 6.68 -4.24 -10.54
CA VAL A 236 7.78 -4.88 -11.25
C VAL A 236 9.06 -4.09 -11.03
N ASP A 237 10.18 -4.78 -10.90
CA ASP A 237 11.49 -4.16 -11.06
C ASP A 237 11.84 -4.13 -12.55
N VAL A 238 12.41 -3.04 -13.07
CA VAL A 238 12.61 -2.88 -14.52
C VAL A 238 14.08 -2.77 -14.88
N ASN A 239 14.50 -3.61 -15.83
CA ASN A 239 15.75 -3.48 -16.56
C ASN A 239 15.47 -2.99 -17.98
N LEU A 240 15.99 -1.81 -18.34
CA LEU A 240 15.90 -1.25 -19.68
C LEU A 240 17.28 -1.25 -20.33
N ASN A 241 17.44 -1.94 -21.47
CA ASN A 241 18.71 -2.05 -22.21
C ASN A 241 19.89 -2.47 -21.33
N GLY A 242 19.66 -3.46 -20.46
CA GLY A 242 20.68 -3.98 -19.54
C GLY A 242 20.94 -3.12 -18.30
N THR A 243 20.19 -2.01 -18.11
CA THR A 243 20.33 -1.14 -16.94
C THR A 243 19.10 -1.21 -16.05
N TYR A 244 19.30 -1.45 -14.75
CA TYR A 244 18.24 -1.32 -13.75
C TYR A 244 17.78 0.14 -13.63
N ILE A 245 16.47 0.36 -13.80
CA ILE A 245 15.84 1.68 -13.76
C ILE A 245 14.82 1.84 -12.62
N GLY A 246 14.78 0.90 -11.67
CA GLY A 246 13.95 1.01 -10.47
C GLY A 246 12.67 0.17 -10.49
N ASN A 247 11.90 0.31 -9.41
CA ASN A 247 10.55 -0.22 -9.27
C ASN A 247 9.57 0.53 -10.18
N TYR A 248 8.62 -0.15 -10.79
CA TYR A 248 7.53 0.47 -11.53
C TYR A 248 6.22 -0.23 -11.16
N MET A 249 5.12 0.50 -11.33
CA MET A 249 3.79 -0.07 -11.32
C MET A 249 3.39 -0.36 -12.78
N LEU A 250 3.38 -1.64 -13.15
CA LEU A 250 2.86 -2.13 -14.42
C LEU A 250 1.35 -2.22 -14.33
N CYS A 251 0.67 -1.34 -15.04
CA CYS A 251 -0.75 -1.09 -14.89
C CYS A 251 -1.48 -1.20 -16.22
N GLU A 252 -2.75 -1.57 -16.16
CA GLU A 252 -3.65 -1.50 -17.30
C GLU A 252 -3.81 -0.07 -17.81
N HIS A 253 -3.77 0.11 -19.13
CA HIS A 253 -4.14 1.39 -19.73
C HIS A 253 -5.67 1.53 -19.76
N ILE A 254 -6.22 2.64 -19.26
CA ILE A 254 -7.66 2.90 -19.31
C ILE A 254 -8.12 2.94 -20.77
N ARG A 255 -9.01 2.02 -21.12
CA ARG A 255 -9.54 1.80 -22.47
C ARG A 255 -10.90 1.12 -22.38
N ILE A 256 -11.68 1.26 -23.45
CA ILE A 256 -12.87 0.44 -23.65
C ILE A 256 -12.44 -0.98 -23.99
N ASP A 257 -12.85 -1.94 -23.16
CA ASP A 257 -12.65 -3.37 -23.32
C ASP A 257 -13.57 -4.12 -22.34
N LYS A 258 -13.95 -5.36 -22.66
CA LYS A 258 -14.84 -6.17 -21.81
C LYS A 258 -14.32 -6.39 -20.39
N ASP A 259 -13.00 -6.41 -20.22
CA ASP A 259 -12.36 -6.59 -18.91
C ASP A 259 -11.90 -5.25 -18.31
N ARG A 260 -12.15 -4.10 -18.98
CA ARG A 260 -11.78 -2.75 -18.53
C ARG A 260 -13.03 -1.85 -18.43
N VAL A 261 -13.04 -0.71 -19.11
CA VAL A 261 -14.27 0.10 -19.23
C VAL A 261 -15.22 -0.61 -20.19
N ASN A 262 -16.10 -1.44 -19.64
CA ASN A 262 -16.96 -2.32 -20.42
C ASN A 262 -18.20 -1.59 -20.95
N ILE A 263 -18.00 -0.78 -21.99
CA ILE A 263 -19.08 -0.08 -22.71
C ILE A 263 -19.02 -0.40 -24.21
N ALA A 264 -20.15 -0.25 -24.90
CA ALA A 264 -20.20 -0.41 -26.35
C ALA A 264 -19.57 0.82 -27.03
N GLU A 265 -18.31 0.70 -27.47
CA GLU A 265 -17.58 1.78 -28.15
C GLU A 265 -18.33 2.28 -29.39
N MET A 266 -18.50 3.60 -29.47
CA MET A 266 -18.94 4.29 -30.68
C MET A 266 -17.85 4.25 -31.76
N LYS A 267 -18.27 4.10 -33.03
CA LYS A 267 -17.42 4.24 -34.21
C LYS A 267 -17.85 5.46 -35.01
N ALA A 268 -16.92 6.05 -35.76
CA ALA A 268 -17.19 7.17 -36.65
C ALA A 268 -18.37 6.94 -37.62
N SER A 269 -18.58 5.69 -38.04
CA SER A 269 -19.65 5.30 -38.95
C SER A 269 -21.02 5.09 -38.29
N ASN A 270 -21.13 5.15 -36.96
CA ASN A 270 -22.41 4.97 -36.28
C ASN A 270 -23.32 6.19 -36.44
N THR A 271 -24.55 5.93 -36.89
CA THR A 271 -25.60 6.95 -37.09
C THR A 271 -26.53 7.10 -35.88
N ASN A 272 -26.72 6.05 -35.06
CA ASN A 272 -27.32 6.20 -33.74
C ASN A 272 -26.28 6.85 -32.82
N LEU A 273 -26.53 8.08 -32.41
CA LEU A 273 -25.61 8.89 -31.62
C LEU A 273 -25.62 8.53 -30.13
N SER A 274 -26.64 7.82 -29.63
CA SER A 274 -26.70 7.37 -28.22
C SER A 274 -25.87 6.11 -27.98
N GLY A 275 -24.58 6.11 -28.34
CA GLY A 275 -23.68 5.00 -28.03
C GLY A 275 -22.79 5.24 -26.82
N GLY A 276 -21.76 4.40 -26.67
CA GLY A 276 -20.79 4.50 -25.61
C GLY A 276 -19.71 5.53 -25.91
N TYR A 277 -19.50 6.44 -24.95
CA TYR A 277 -18.46 7.46 -24.99
C TYR A 277 -17.60 7.34 -23.75
N LEU A 278 -16.27 7.37 -23.92
CA LEU A 278 -15.32 7.53 -22.82
C LEU A 278 -14.71 8.93 -22.93
N LEU A 279 -14.84 9.70 -21.86
CA LEU A 279 -14.39 11.07 -21.76
C LEU A 279 -13.38 11.19 -20.63
N GLU A 280 -12.55 12.21 -20.72
CA GLU A 280 -11.62 12.62 -19.67
C GLU A 280 -11.80 14.12 -19.42
N ILE A 281 -12.03 14.51 -18.18
CA ILE A 281 -11.95 15.91 -17.79
C ILE A 281 -10.46 16.24 -17.65
N ASP A 282 -9.96 17.06 -18.55
CA ASP A 282 -8.56 17.46 -18.63
C ASP A 282 -8.45 18.88 -19.19
N GLU A 283 -8.16 19.85 -18.31
CA GLU A 283 -7.97 21.25 -18.70
C GLU A 283 -6.84 21.49 -19.72
N ARG A 284 -5.89 20.55 -19.84
CA ARG A 284 -4.77 20.65 -20.79
C ARG A 284 -5.19 20.34 -22.21
N LYS A 285 -6.42 19.86 -22.42
CA LYS A 285 -6.93 19.44 -23.74
C LYS A 285 -6.05 18.33 -24.31
N GLY A 286 -5.79 17.30 -23.50
CA GLY A 286 -4.89 16.20 -23.82
C GLY A 286 -5.29 15.36 -25.03
N GLU A 287 -6.55 15.46 -25.49
CA GLU A 287 -7.05 14.77 -26.67
C GLU A 287 -7.34 15.75 -27.83
N PRO A 288 -7.26 15.30 -29.10
CA PRO A 288 -7.52 16.14 -30.27
C PRO A 288 -8.93 16.75 -30.29
N VAL A 289 -9.90 16.04 -29.72
CA VAL A 289 -11.29 16.49 -29.64
C VAL A 289 -11.66 16.78 -28.21
N TRP A 290 -12.06 18.03 -27.96
CA TRP A 290 -12.54 18.50 -26.67
C TRP A 290 -13.66 19.54 -26.84
N PHE A 291 -14.38 19.79 -25.76
CA PHE A 291 -15.35 20.87 -25.61
C PHE A 291 -15.36 21.39 -24.17
N GLU A 292 -15.87 22.62 -23.99
CA GLU A 292 -15.94 23.30 -22.70
C GLU A 292 -17.40 23.56 -22.33
N THR A 293 -17.77 23.27 -21.09
CA THR A 293 -19.11 23.57 -20.58
C THR A 293 -19.29 25.07 -20.31
N LYS A 294 -20.50 25.59 -20.50
CA LYS A 294 -20.74 27.04 -20.50
C LYS A 294 -20.64 27.66 -19.10
N GLN A 295 -21.13 26.98 -18.05
CA GLN A 295 -21.18 27.55 -16.69
C GLN A 295 -19.94 27.21 -15.87
N ALA A 296 -19.63 25.92 -15.72
CA ALA A 296 -18.52 25.50 -14.91
C ALA A 296 -17.17 25.68 -15.63
N LYS A 297 -17.15 25.86 -16.96
CA LYS A 297 -15.91 25.96 -17.73
C LYS A 297 -15.03 24.72 -17.58
N ILE A 298 -15.68 23.55 -17.47
CA ILE A 298 -14.99 22.26 -17.39
C ILE A 298 -14.70 21.80 -18.81
N ILE A 299 -13.46 21.38 -19.05
CA ILE A 299 -13.00 20.87 -20.34
C ILE A 299 -13.16 19.35 -20.35
N PHE A 300 -13.99 18.85 -21.24
CA PHE A 300 -14.13 17.42 -21.52
C PHE A 300 -13.38 17.09 -22.81
N CYS A 301 -12.42 16.19 -22.70
CA CYS A 301 -11.70 15.55 -23.79
C CYS A 301 -12.43 14.25 -24.18
N VAL A 302 -12.64 14.03 -25.47
CA VAL A 302 -13.20 12.78 -25.98
C VAL A 302 -12.06 11.78 -26.13
N ASN A 303 -11.95 10.85 -25.19
CA ASN A 303 -10.93 9.81 -25.21
C ASN A 303 -11.33 8.69 -26.19
N ARG A 304 -12.60 8.27 -26.18
CA ARG A 304 -13.18 7.35 -27.18
C ARG A 304 -14.58 7.77 -27.63
N PRO A 305 -14.86 7.70 -28.94
CA PRO A 305 -13.96 7.29 -30.04
C PRO A 305 -12.84 8.31 -30.33
N GLU A 306 -11.68 7.84 -30.79
CA GLU A 306 -10.56 8.71 -31.21
C GLU A 306 -10.95 9.54 -32.45
N ASP A 307 -11.54 8.90 -33.47
CA ASP A 307 -11.98 9.53 -34.71
C ASP A 307 -13.48 9.91 -34.65
N ILE A 308 -13.83 10.87 -33.80
CA ILE A 308 -15.23 11.30 -33.62
C ILE A 308 -15.67 12.36 -34.67
N PRO A 309 -16.72 12.11 -35.49
CA PRO A 309 -17.27 13.13 -36.40
C PRO A 309 -17.99 14.26 -35.66
N ASN A 310 -18.14 15.42 -36.30
CA ASN A 310 -18.80 16.61 -35.72
C ASN A 310 -20.21 16.31 -35.16
N THR A 311 -21.01 15.50 -35.83
CA THR A 311 -22.37 15.15 -35.37
C THR A 311 -22.36 14.37 -34.04
N GLN A 312 -21.41 13.46 -33.86
CA GLN A 312 -21.23 12.73 -32.60
C GLN A 312 -20.66 13.63 -31.51
N LYS A 313 -19.72 14.53 -31.86
CA LYS A 313 -19.17 15.53 -30.95
C LYS A 313 -20.28 16.46 -30.42
N GLU A 314 -21.11 16.99 -31.31
CA GLU A 314 -22.24 17.86 -30.96
C GLU A 314 -23.22 17.16 -30.04
N TYR A 315 -23.55 15.89 -30.33
CA TYR A 315 -24.42 15.09 -29.47
C TYR A 315 -23.88 15.00 -28.03
N ILE A 316 -22.64 14.52 -27.85
CA ILE A 316 -22.09 14.32 -26.51
C ILE A 316 -21.85 15.65 -25.78
N SER A 317 -21.43 16.70 -26.49
CA SER A 317 -21.27 18.04 -25.89
C SER A 317 -22.59 18.65 -25.45
N ASN A 318 -23.66 18.48 -26.24
CA ASN A 318 -24.99 18.97 -25.88
C ASN A 318 -25.60 18.16 -24.72
N HIS A 319 -25.33 16.86 -24.68
CA HIS A 319 -25.75 15.99 -23.58
C HIS A 319 -25.12 16.41 -22.24
N ILE A 320 -23.80 16.66 -22.22
CA ILE A 320 -23.11 17.20 -21.04
C ILE A 320 -23.58 18.61 -20.70
N GLN A 321 -23.76 19.48 -21.70
CA GLN A 321 -24.27 20.83 -21.45
C GLN A 321 -25.68 20.81 -20.84
N LYS A 322 -26.55 19.90 -21.29
CA LYS A 322 -27.89 19.71 -20.70
C LYS A 322 -27.80 19.28 -19.24
N THR A 323 -26.87 18.38 -18.92
CA THR A 323 -26.62 17.95 -17.53
C THR A 323 -26.17 19.13 -16.66
N GLU A 324 -25.27 19.98 -17.16
CA GLU A 324 -24.83 21.18 -16.47
C GLU A 324 -25.96 22.22 -16.32
N ASP A 325 -26.77 22.42 -17.36
CA ASP A 325 -27.89 23.36 -17.32
C ASP A 325 -28.94 22.95 -16.28
N ILE A 326 -29.17 21.64 -16.06
CA ILE A 326 -30.00 21.12 -14.95
C ILE A 326 -29.34 21.41 -13.60
N LEU A 327 -28.04 21.12 -13.46
CA LEU A 327 -27.31 21.33 -12.20
C LEU A 327 -27.33 22.78 -11.71
N TYR A 328 -27.29 23.75 -12.64
CA TYR A 328 -27.36 25.18 -12.33
C TYR A 328 -28.79 25.76 -12.40
N ASP A 329 -29.82 24.91 -12.42
CA ASP A 329 -31.23 25.28 -12.51
C ASP A 329 -31.54 26.37 -13.55
N LYS A 330 -30.99 26.23 -14.76
CA LYS A 330 -31.20 27.24 -15.81
C LYS A 330 -32.62 27.28 -16.37
N ASN A 331 -33.42 26.25 -16.10
CA ASN A 331 -34.73 26.05 -16.70
C ASN A 331 -35.87 25.92 -15.67
N GLY A 332 -35.63 26.22 -14.38
CA GLY A 332 -36.62 26.06 -13.32
C GLY A 332 -36.98 24.58 -13.07
N VAL A 333 -36.00 23.68 -13.26
CA VAL A 333 -36.19 22.24 -13.11
C VAL A 333 -35.84 21.82 -11.69
N ASP A 334 -36.58 20.86 -11.16
CA ASP A 334 -36.23 20.25 -9.87
C ASP A 334 -34.95 19.42 -10.05
N VAL A 335 -33.81 20.01 -9.65
CA VAL A 335 -32.48 19.42 -9.78
C VAL A 335 -32.41 18.05 -9.11
N VAL A 336 -33.01 17.90 -7.93
CA VAL A 336 -32.96 16.66 -7.14
C VAL A 336 -33.73 15.54 -7.84
N LYS A 337 -34.81 15.88 -8.56
CA LYS A 337 -35.61 14.92 -9.31
C LYS A 337 -35.04 14.59 -10.68
N GLU A 338 -34.51 15.57 -11.41
CA GLU A 338 -34.12 15.40 -12.81
C GLU A 338 -32.68 14.93 -13.00
N LEU A 339 -31.75 15.38 -12.17
CA LEU A 339 -30.34 15.05 -12.32
C LEU A 339 -30.01 13.55 -12.19
N PRO A 340 -30.71 12.75 -11.37
CA PRO A 340 -30.54 11.29 -11.35
C PRO A 340 -30.84 10.58 -12.69
N ASN A 341 -31.50 11.24 -13.64
CA ASN A 341 -31.71 10.72 -15.00
C ASN A 341 -30.47 10.86 -15.89
N TYR A 342 -29.54 11.78 -15.54
CA TYR A 342 -28.35 12.11 -16.34
C TYR A 342 -27.04 11.80 -15.63
N ILE A 343 -27.06 11.57 -14.32
CA ILE A 343 -25.87 11.18 -13.54
C ILE A 343 -26.21 9.95 -12.73
N ASP A 344 -25.35 8.93 -12.80
CA ASP A 344 -25.38 7.84 -11.84
C ASP A 344 -24.85 8.33 -10.48
N LEU A 345 -25.78 8.66 -9.58
CA LEU A 345 -25.45 9.25 -8.28
C LEU A 345 -24.52 8.38 -7.43
N LYS A 346 -24.57 7.05 -7.58
CA LYS A 346 -23.65 6.15 -6.86
C LYS A 346 -22.22 6.40 -7.31
N SER A 347 -21.94 6.31 -8.61
CA SER A 347 -20.58 6.53 -9.14
C SER A 347 -20.09 7.95 -8.85
N PHE A 348 -20.97 8.95 -8.92
CA PHE A 348 -20.63 10.35 -8.63
C PHE A 348 -20.25 10.57 -7.15
N ILE A 349 -21.03 10.01 -6.22
CA ILE A 349 -20.74 10.09 -4.77
C ILE A 349 -19.50 9.27 -4.42
N ASP A 350 -19.33 8.08 -4.99
CA ASP A 350 -18.15 7.25 -4.75
C ASP A 350 -16.88 7.96 -5.26
N TYR A 351 -16.92 8.56 -6.46
CA TYR A 351 -15.80 9.32 -7.01
C TYR A 351 -15.50 10.57 -6.17
N PHE A 352 -16.53 11.28 -5.68
CA PHE A 352 -16.39 12.38 -4.73
C PHE A 352 -15.68 11.95 -3.45
N LEU A 353 -16.18 10.90 -2.78
CA LEU A 353 -15.67 10.44 -1.49
C LEU A 353 -14.23 9.96 -1.59
N LEU A 354 -13.85 9.28 -2.68
CA LEU A 354 -12.48 8.84 -2.90
C LEU A 354 -11.53 10.03 -3.13
N ASN A 355 -11.93 11.01 -3.96
CA ASN A 355 -11.13 12.22 -4.17
C ASN A 355 -11.03 13.07 -2.91
N GLU A 356 -12.06 13.14 -2.08
CA GLU A 356 -11.98 13.82 -0.79
C GLU A 356 -11.12 13.04 0.20
N LEU A 357 -11.25 11.72 0.32
CA LEU A 357 -10.44 10.92 1.23
C LEU A 357 -8.95 11.01 0.87
N SER A 358 -8.64 10.92 -0.41
CA SER A 358 -7.26 11.08 -0.89
C SER A 358 -6.82 12.54 -0.95
N LYS A 359 -7.75 13.49 -0.91
CA LYS A 359 -7.54 14.90 -1.23
C LYS A 359 -6.66 15.07 -2.48
N ASN A 360 -6.98 14.31 -3.53
CA ASN A 360 -6.29 14.39 -4.81
C ASN A 360 -6.45 15.81 -5.36
N VAL A 361 -5.32 16.49 -5.59
CA VAL A 361 -5.30 17.90 -6.02
C VAL A 361 -6.01 18.12 -7.36
N ASP A 362 -6.00 17.10 -8.21
CA ASP A 362 -6.65 17.10 -9.52
C ASP A 362 -8.11 16.58 -9.45
N GLY A 363 -8.49 16.00 -8.30
CA GLY A 363 -9.78 15.41 -7.99
C GLY A 363 -10.94 16.40 -7.82
N ASN A 364 -10.70 17.69 -8.06
CA ASN A 364 -11.72 18.73 -8.12
C ASN A 364 -12.36 18.86 -9.51
N LEU A 365 -12.37 17.77 -10.30
CA LEU A 365 -12.90 17.71 -11.67
C LEU A 365 -12.20 18.70 -12.60
N ARG A 366 -10.87 18.80 -12.49
CA ARG A 366 -10.02 19.66 -13.34
C ARG A 366 -9.13 18.84 -14.27
N LEU A 367 -8.62 17.72 -13.77
CA LEU A 367 -7.66 16.85 -14.45
C LEU A 367 -7.92 15.38 -14.08
N SER A 368 -7.41 14.47 -14.91
CA SER A 368 -7.31 13.01 -14.64
C SER A 368 -8.63 12.35 -14.20
N THR A 369 -9.78 12.90 -14.61
CA THR A 369 -11.10 12.39 -14.24
C THR A 369 -11.79 11.74 -15.43
N PHE A 370 -11.96 10.42 -15.38
CA PHE A 370 -12.69 9.67 -16.39
C PHE A 370 -14.20 9.70 -16.14
N VAL A 371 -14.95 9.92 -17.21
CA VAL A 371 -16.41 9.88 -17.24
C VAL A 371 -16.82 9.08 -18.46
N TYR A 372 -17.81 8.19 -18.31
CA TYR A 372 -18.34 7.46 -19.46
C TYR A 372 -19.86 7.54 -19.53
N LYS A 373 -20.37 7.41 -20.75
CA LYS A 373 -21.79 7.24 -21.06
C LYS A 373 -21.97 5.88 -21.71
N GLU A 374 -22.99 5.14 -21.32
CA GLU A 374 -23.34 3.87 -21.95
C GLU A 374 -24.26 4.05 -23.17
N LYS A 375 -24.29 3.04 -24.03
CA LYS A 375 -25.20 3.00 -25.17
C LYS A 375 -26.66 2.95 -24.68
N ASP A 376 -27.50 3.78 -25.30
CA ASP A 376 -28.95 3.89 -25.03
C ASP A 376 -29.27 4.20 -23.55
N ASN A 377 -28.33 4.83 -22.85
CA ASN A 377 -28.45 5.27 -21.46
C ASN A 377 -27.95 6.71 -21.32
N ASP A 378 -28.79 7.59 -20.79
CA ASP A 378 -28.49 9.02 -20.66
C ASP A 378 -27.68 9.37 -19.40
N LYS A 379 -27.31 8.38 -18.58
CA LYS A 379 -26.48 8.61 -17.41
C LYS A 379 -25.00 8.72 -17.75
N LEU A 380 -24.35 9.68 -17.10
CA LEU A 380 -22.91 9.78 -16.95
C LEU A 380 -22.48 8.99 -15.71
N TYR A 381 -21.41 8.21 -15.88
CA TYR A 381 -20.79 7.40 -14.84
C TYR A 381 -19.37 7.90 -14.58
N PHE A 382 -18.99 8.06 -13.32
CA PHE A 382 -17.68 8.58 -12.93
C PHE A 382 -16.72 7.44 -12.59
N GLY A 383 -15.50 7.56 -13.11
CA GLY A 383 -14.47 6.54 -13.04
C GLY A 383 -14.12 5.96 -14.43
N PRO A 384 -13.11 5.09 -14.51
CA PRO A 384 -12.27 4.60 -13.41
C PRO A 384 -11.38 5.68 -12.77
N VAL A 385 -10.84 5.38 -11.59
CA VAL A 385 -9.83 6.24 -10.93
C VAL A 385 -8.47 6.17 -11.62
N TRP A 386 -7.73 7.28 -11.61
CA TRP A 386 -6.40 7.41 -12.21
C TRP A 386 -5.61 8.56 -11.58
N ASP A 387 -4.27 8.45 -11.57
CA ASP A 387 -3.34 9.55 -11.24
C ASP A 387 -3.44 10.09 -9.79
N TYR A 388 -3.02 9.27 -8.81
CA TYR A 388 -3.07 9.58 -7.37
C TYR A 388 -1.67 9.63 -6.72
N ASP A 389 -0.58 9.71 -7.49
CA ASP A 389 0.79 9.84 -6.95
C ASP A 389 1.01 11.15 -6.17
N ILE A 390 0.29 12.21 -6.53
CA ILE A 390 0.31 13.52 -5.83
C ILE A 390 -0.91 13.73 -4.90
N ALA A 391 -1.52 12.63 -4.44
CA ALA A 391 -2.59 12.64 -3.45
C ALA A 391 -2.06 12.26 -2.05
N PHE A 392 -2.95 12.09 -1.08
CA PHE A 392 -2.65 11.68 0.30
C PHE A 392 -1.54 12.51 0.95
N GLY A 393 -1.67 13.83 0.85
CA GLY A 393 -0.72 14.79 1.38
C GLY A 393 0.60 14.88 0.61
N ASN A 394 0.72 14.32 -0.60
CA ASN A 394 1.94 14.38 -1.42
C ASN A 394 1.94 15.49 -2.47
N VAL A 395 1.50 16.67 -2.06
CA VAL A 395 1.44 17.88 -2.88
C VAL A 395 1.61 19.08 -1.95
N ASN A 396 2.12 20.21 -2.44
CA ASN A 396 2.42 21.40 -1.64
C ASN A 396 1.64 22.65 -2.08
N TYR A 397 0.49 22.45 -2.73
CA TYR A 397 -0.38 23.51 -3.22
C TYR A 397 -1.86 23.11 -3.10
N ASP A 398 -2.74 24.07 -3.39
CA ASP A 398 -4.21 23.98 -3.26
C ASP A 398 -4.69 23.55 -1.87
N GLY A 399 -3.84 23.69 -0.86
CA GLY A 399 -4.10 23.25 0.51
C GLY A 399 -4.22 21.74 0.65
N CYS A 400 -3.88 20.96 -0.38
CA CYS A 400 -4.04 19.50 -0.42
C CYS A 400 -2.99 18.76 0.42
N GLU A 401 -1.93 19.44 0.85
CA GLU A 401 -1.01 18.99 1.91
C GLU A 401 -1.71 18.87 3.27
N ASN A 402 -2.78 19.62 3.51
CA ASN A 402 -3.45 19.64 4.80
C ASN A 402 -4.52 18.53 4.87
N PRO A 403 -4.60 17.74 5.95
CA PRO A 403 -5.65 16.71 6.08
C PRO A 403 -7.05 17.32 6.31
N ASN A 404 -7.13 18.57 6.76
CA ASN A 404 -8.40 19.25 7.02
C ASN A 404 -8.90 20.03 5.80
N GLY A 405 -10.22 20.31 5.79
CA GLY A 405 -10.88 21.13 4.78
C GLY A 405 -11.29 20.34 3.54
N TRP A 406 -12.38 20.77 2.92
CA TRP A 406 -12.86 20.16 1.68
C TRP A 406 -12.05 20.64 0.48
N HIS A 407 -11.84 19.77 -0.51
CA HIS A 407 -11.21 20.13 -1.79
C HIS A 407 -12.17 19.95 -2.97
N SER A 408 -12.48 18.70 -3.32
CA SER A 408 -13.44 18.37 -4.37
C SER A 408 -14.82 18.99 -4.15
N ARG A 409 -15.32 19.10 -2.91
CA ARG A 409 -16.62 19.70 -2.56
C ARG A 409 -16.74 21.14 -3.05
N ASN A 410 -15.61 21.83 -3.12
CA ASN A 410 -15.53 23.21 -3.56
C ASN A 410 -15.45 23.33 -5.09
N SER A 411 -15.45 22.22 -5.83
CA SER A 411 -15.47 22.24 -7.28
C SER A 411 -16.83 22.71 -7.82
N LYS A 412 -16.80 23.18 -9.05
CA LYS A 412 -17.95 23.83 -9.69
C LYS A 412 -19.12 22.87 -9.92
N TRP A 413 -18.85 21.58 -10.15
CA TRP A 413 -19.93 20.59 -10.24
C TRP A 413 -20.37 20.09 -8.87
N TYR A 414 -19.48 19.88 -7.89
CA TYR A 414 -19.92 19.39 -6.58
C TYR A 414 -20.65 20.45 -5.74
N GLN A 415 -20.23 21.72 -5.77
CA GLN A 415 -20.85 22.77 -4.96
C GLN A 415 -22.37 22.88 -5.11
N PRO A 416 -22.93 22.97 -6.34
CA PRO A 416 -24.38 23.06 -6.50
C PRO A 416 -25.11 21.83 -5.96
N PHE A 417 -24.56 20.62 -6.11
CA PHE A 417 -25.15 19.42 -5.50
C PHE A 417 -25.24 19.52 -3.97
N PHE A 418 -24.19 20.02 -3.32
CA PHE A 418 -24.20 20.18 -1.86
C PHE A 418 -25.12 21.31 -1.35
N SER A 419 -25.71 22.11 -2.24
CA SER A 419 -26.80 23.02 -1.87
C SER A 419 -28.12 22.27 -1.59
N HIS A 420 -28.22 21.00 -2.02
CA HIS A 420 -29.37 20.13 -1.78
C HIS A 420 -29.14 19.24 -0.53
N PRO A 421 -30.01 19.31 0.49
CA PRO A 421 -29.89 18.50 1.70
C PRO A 421 -29.93 16.99 1.44
N GLU A 422 -30.71 16.55 0.45
CA GLU A 422 -30.83 15.14 0.07
C GLU A 422 -29.49 14.58 -0.40
N PHE A 423 -28.77 15.31 -1.25
CA PHE A 423 -27.44 14.90 -1.71
C PHE A 423 -26.43 14.86 -0.56
N SER A 424 -26.43 15.88 0.31
CA SER A 424 -25.57 15.90 1.50
C SER A 424 -25.82 14.69 2.41
N LYS A 425 -27.10 14.28 2.55
CA LYS A 425 -27.47 13.08 3.27
C LYS A 425 -26.97 11.80 2.59
N MET A 426 -27.12 11.67 1.27
CA MET A 426 -26.62 10.50 0.52
C MET A 426 -25.10 10.32 0.67
N VAL A 427 -24.34 11.42 0.60
CA VAL A 427 -22.87 11.41 0.82
C VAL A 427 -22.54 10.97 2.24
N THR A 428 -23.24 11.50 3.24
CA THR A 428 -23.04 11.15 4.65
C THR A 428 -23.35 9.68 4.92
N ASP A 429 -24.48 9.18 4.43
CA ASP A 429 -24.89 7.78 4.59
C ASP A 429 -23.88 6.84 3.93
N ARG A 430 -23.42 7.20 2.71
CA ARG A 430 -22.43 6.41 1.98
C ARG A 430 -21.07 6.39 2.68
N TRP A 431 -20.61 7.51 3.23
CA TRP A 431 -19.37 7.57 4.01
C TRP A 431 -19.43 6.66 5.25
N LYS A 432 -20.54 6.71 6.01
CA LYS A 432 -20.75 5.83 7.17
C LYS A 432 -20.73 4.36 6.79
N GLU A 433 -21.37 3.98 5.69
CA GLU A 433 -21.35 2.61 5.18
C GLU A 433 -19.91 2.14 4.91
N LEU A 434 -19.14 2.94 4.17
CA LEU A 434 -17.77 2.62 3.79
C LEU A 434 -16.83 2.53 4.99
N ARG A 435 -16.92 3.49 5.93
CA ARG A 435 -16.09 3.53 7.14
C ARG A 435 -16.35 2.35 8.09
N ASN A 436 -17.59 1.89 8.18
CA ASN A 436 -17.96 0.76 9.03
C ASN A 436 -17.59 -0.61 8.45
N LYS A 437 -17.20 -0.70 7.16
CA LYS A 437 -17.02 -1.98 6.47
C LYS A 437 -15.79 -2.06 5.58
N GLU A 438 -15.74 -1.23 4.56
CA GLU A 438 -14.81 -1.43 3.44
C GLU A 438 -13.48 -0.69 3.68
N LEU A 439 -13.46 0.39 4.47
CA LEU A 439 -12.30 1.27 4.62
C LEU A 439 -11.68 1.31 6.03
N TYR A 440 -12.07 0.42 6.94
CA TYR A 440 -11.71 0.49 8.36
C TYR A 440 -10.21 0.27 8.66
N ASP A 441 -9.49 -0.44 7.79
CA ASP A 441 -8.14 -0.98 8.01
C ASP A 441 -7.11 -0.54 6.93
N LEU A 442 -7.28 0.66 6.35
CA LEU A 442 -6.36 1.17 5.32
C LEU A 442 -4.90 1.26 5.80
N ASP A 443 -4.66 1.50 7.10
CA ASP A 443 -3.33 1.47 7.69
C ASP A 443 -2.68 0.09 7.60
N SER A 444 -3.44 -0.98 7.82
CA SER A 444 -2.95 -2.35 7.71
C SER A 444 -2.61 -2.69 6.26
N PHE A 445 -3.35 -2.17 5.29
CA PHE A 445 -3.01 -2.31 3.87
C PHE A 445 -1.68 -1.62 3.54
N ILE A 446 -1.44 -0.41 4.07
CA ILE A 446 -0.17 0.30 3.88
C ILE A 446 1.00 -0.49 4.50
N ASP A 447 0.81 -1.03 5.71
CA ASP A 447 1.85 -1.82 6.38
C ASP A 447 2.22 -3.07 5.57
N LEU A 448 1.23 -3.83 5.09
CA LEU A 448 1.46 -5.01 4.26
C LEU A 448 2.21 -4.67 2.98
N LEU A 449 1.80 -3.60 2.29
CA LEU A 449 2.44 -3.23 1.04
C LEU A 449 3.85 -2.64 1.24
N ALA A 450 4.12 -2.00 2.38
CA ALA A 450 5.47 -1.57 2.76
C ALA A 450 6.39 -2.77 3.02
N GLU A 451 5.87 -3.86 3.60
CA GLU A 451 6.60 -5.11 3.77
C GLU A 451 6.92 -5.80 2.44
N GLU A 452 5.96 -5.87 1.52
CA GLU A 452 6.19 -6.41 0.17
C GLU A 452 7.22 -5.57 -0.62
N MET A 453 7.26 -4.26 -0.39
CA MET A 453 8.15 -3.32 -1.07
C MET A 453 9.59 -3.31 -0.53
N GLU A 454 9.85 -3.94 0.63
CA GLU A 454 11.07 -3.77 1.44
C GLU A 454 12.38 -3.90 0.63
N ASN A 455 12.46 -4.83 -0.32
CA ASN A 455 13.63 -4.97 -1.19
C ASN A 455 13.64 -3.98 -2.36
N SER A 456 12.51 -3.88 -3.05
CA SER A 456 12.40 -3.11 -4.29
C SER A 456 12.57 -1.62 -4.03
N GLN A 457 12.06 -1.09 -2.89
CA GLN A 457 12.34 0.30 -2.50
C GLN A 457 13.84 0.56 -2.28
N LYS A 458 14.58 -0.36 -1.63
CA LYS A 458 16.02 -0.17 -1.39
C LYS A 458 16.79 -0.09 -2.70
N ALA A 459 16.52 -1.01 -3.63
CA ALA A 459 17.11 -1.00 -4.96
C ALA A 459 16.73 0.27 -5.74
N ASN A 460 15.44 0.64 -5.70
CA ASN A 460 14.93 1.85 -6.34
C ASN A 460 15.60 3.12 -5.81
N PHE A 461 15.68 3.32 -4.49
CA PHE A 461 16.28 4.53 -3.91
C PHE A 461 17.81 4.51 -3.89
N SER A 462 18.45 3.35 -4.03
CA SER A 462 19.87 3.27 -4.37
C SER A 462 20.13 3.80 -5.79
N LYS A 463 19.23 3.52 -6.74
CA LYS A 463 19.31 4.05 -8.11
C LYS A 463 18.88 5.51 -8.20
N TRP A 464 17.81 5.87 -7.50
CA TRP A 464 17.18 7.18 -7.49
C TRP A 464 17.26 7.77 -6.08
N ASN A 465 18.43 8.29 -5.70
CA ASN A 465 18.67 8.78 -4.35
C ASN A 465 17.96 10.12 -4.09
N ILE A 466 16.67 10.05 -3.76
CA ILE A 466 15.77 11.20 -3.58
C ILE A 466 15.10 11.30 -2.20
N LEU A 467 15.24 10.30 -1.33
CA LEU A 467 14.58 10.28 0.00
C LEU A 467 14.92 11.52 0.84
N GLY A 468 16.18 11.98 0.79
CA GLY A 468 16.67 13.19 1.47
C GLY A 468 16.63 14.46 0.63
N LYS A 469 15.92 14.49 -0.52
CA LYS A 469 15.90 15.64 -1.44
C LYS A 469 14.49 16.20 -1.64
N ALA A 470 14.41 17.50 -1.90
CA ALA A 470 13.18 18.09 -2.43
C ALA A 470 12.91 17.56 -3.84
N VAL A 471 11.72 16.99 -4.05
CA VAL A 471 11.22 16.58 -5.37
C VAL A 471 9.82 17.14 -5.50
N TRP A 472 9.51 17.79 -6.61
CA TRP A 472 8.17 18.33 -6.83
C TRP A 472 7.14 17.19 -6.91
N PRO A 473 5.94 17.32 -6.29
CA PRO A 473 5.46 18.44 -5.47
C PRO A 473 5.49 18.15 -3.95
N ASN A 474 6.46 17.36 -3.46
CA ASN A 474 6.45 16.90 -2.07
C ASN A 474 6.47 18.08 -1.08
N PRO A 475 5.56 18.11 -0.09
CA PRO A 475 5.56 19.15 0.93
C PRO A 475 6.60 18.92 2.03
N VAL A 476 7.04 17.67 2.23
CA VAL A 476 7.93 17.26 3.31
C VAL A 476 9.09 16.41 2.77
N ILE A 477 10.27 16.56 3.36
CA ILE A 477 11.42 15.68 3.14
C ILE A 477 11.58 14.83 4.40
N THR A 478 11.20 13.56 4.32
CA THR A 478 11.23 12.66 5.49
C THR A 478 12.61 12.05 5.74
N GLY A 479 13.46 12.03 4.71
CA GLY A 479 14.84 11.54 4.78
C GLY A 479 15.01 10.02 4.71
N SER A 480 13.93 9.23 4.79
CA SER A 480 13.99 7.77 4.75
C SER A 480 12.68 7.17 4.23
N TYR A 481 12.72 5.94 3.70
CA TYR A 481 11.51 5.26 3.23
C TYR A 481 10.48 5.07 4.34
N GLN A 482 10.91 4.64 5.53
CA GLN A 482 10.01 4.51 6.70
C GLN A 482 9.35 5.85 7.05
N GLY A 483 10.09 6.96 6.98
CA GLY A 483 9.54 8.29 7.20
C GLY A 483 8.43 8.66 6.21
N GLU A 484 8.53 8.23 4.94
CA GLU A 484 7.47 8.43 3.94
C GLU A 484 6.21 7.60 4.26
N ILE A 485 6.38 6.38 4.75
CA ILE A 485 5.28 5.52 5.21
C ILE A 485 4.59 6.13 6.44
N ASP A 486 5.36 6.55 7.44
CA ASP A 486 4.85 7.19 8.65
C ASP A 486 4.09 8.49 8.31
N TYR A 487 4.61 9.28 7.37
CA TYR A 487 3.96 10.49 6.88
C TYR A 487 2.61 10.17 6.21
N LEU A 488 2.57 9.19 5.30
CA LEU A 488 1.35 8.77 4.62
C LEU A 488 0.27 8.32 5.63
N LYS A 489 0.61 7.43 6.56
CA LYS A 489 -0.33 6.92 7.57
C LYS A 489 -0.83 8.01 8.49
N ASN A 490 0.07 8.86 9.01
CA ASN A 490 -0.32 9.97 9.87
C ASN A 490 -1.27 10.95 9.16
N TRP A 491 -0.96 11.32 7.92
CA TRP A 491 -1.82 12.19 7.13
C TRP A 491 -3.19 11.56 6.87
N LEU A 492 -3.23 10.29 6.46
CA LEU A 492 -4.47 9.56 6.17
C LEU A 492 -5.36 9.43 7.40
N ASN A 493 -4.79 9.09 8.56
CA ASN A 493 -5.55 8.98 9.81
C ASN A 493 -6.16 10.32 10.26
N GLN A 494 -5.41 11.41 10.13
CA GLN A 494 -5.94 12.75 10.41
C GLN A 494 -7.07 13.11 9.43
N ARG A 495 -6.90 12.79 8.15
CA ARG A 495 -7.91 13.04 7.11
C ARG A 495 -9.20 12.26 7.37
N ILE A 496 -9.09 10.96 7.66
CA ILE A 496 -10.23 10.10 8.00
C ILE A 496 -10.95 10.64 9.24
N SER A 497 -10.20 10.93 10.31
CA SER A 497 -10.78 11.50 11.53
C SER A 497 -11.51 12.83 11.27
N TRP A 498 -10.96 13.68 10.40
CA TRP A 498 -11.61 14.93 10.03
C TRP A 498 -12.90 14.68 9.24
N MET A 499 -12.88 13.80 8.22
CA MET A 499 -14.07 13.46 7.45
C MET A 499 -15.16 12.81 8.30
N ASP A 500 -14.80 11.88 9.20
CA ASP A 500 -15.70 11.27 10.18
C ASP A 500 -16.39 12.30 11.07
N GLN A 501 -15.71 13.42 11.36
CA GLN A 501 -16.29 14.51 12.14
C GLN A 501 -17.25 15.39 11.31
N GLN A 502 -17.00 15.58 10.02
CA GLN A 502 -17.82 16.41 9.15
C GLN A 502 -19.05 15.69 8.59
N LEU A 503 -19.00 14.36 8.48
CA LEU A 503 -20.05 13.51 7.89
C LEU A 503 -20.75 12.68 8.99
N LYS A 504 -21.23 13.35 10.04
CA LYS A 504 -21.89 12.73 11.20
C LYS A 504 -23.38 12.49 11.04
#